data_AF-A0A2V5LTV9-F1
#
_entry.id   AF-A0A2V5LTV9-F1
#
_cell.length_a   1.000
_cell.length_b   1.000
_cell.length_c   1.000
_cell.angle_alpha   90.00
_cell.angle_beta   90.00
_cell.angle_gamma   90.00
#
_symmetry.space_group_name_H-M   'P 1'
#
loop_
_entity.id
_entity.type
_entity.pdbx_description
1 polymer ?
#
loop_
_entity_poly.entity_id
_entity_poly.type
_entity_poly.pdbx_seq_one_letter_code
_entity_poly.pdbx_strand_id
1 'polypeptide(L)'
;MTRQFRAIRAIDFFNSSRGQDIEMRLRKIDEKRRSKGALPTIDPNNYRGRTWLTRPQPEIDRVGSAWLIRKFIDREAQFAFASKASAQPDSVSFDMLDAEFTHVGDNCTFETLTKRFAIRDKAVQKIGEMIHDADLEDDKFHRVECVGIDRILKGCAKQDLPDEEILRRGFECFDALYSFMQRR
;
A
#
# COMPACT_ATOMS: atom_id res chain seq x y z
N MET A 1 14.16 -0.42 -22.28
CA MET A 1 12.94 -1.21 -22.05
C MET A 1 11.67 -0.36 -21.95
N THR A 2 11.68 0.77 -21.22
CA THR A 2 10.49 1.64 -21.00
C THR A 2 9.85 2.17 -22.30
N ARG A 3 10.64 2.43 -23.34
CA ARG A 3 10.14 2.90 -24.66
C ARG A 3 9.38 1.82 -25.44
N GLN A 4 9.83 0.56 -25.38
CA GLN A 4 9.13 -0.57 -26.02
C GLN A 4 7.83 -0.92 -25.29
N PHE A 5 7.84 -0.90 -23.96
CA PHE A 5 6.61 -1.12 -23.18
C PHE A 5 5.53 -0.06 -23.47
N ARG A 6 5.91 1.23 -23.52
CA ARG A 6 4.98 2.30 -23.89
C ARG A 6 4.40 2.15 -25.30
N ALA A 7 5.20 1.66 -26.25
CA ALA A 7 4.74 1.40 -27.61
C ALA A 7 3.72 0.25 -27.66
N ILE A 8 3.92 -0.81 -26.86
CA ILE A 8 2.97 -1.92 -26.74
C ILE A 8 1.68 -1.46 -26.03
N ARG A 9 1.79 -0.65 -24.96
CA ARG A 9 0.63 -0.09 -24.25
C ARG A 9 -0.22 0.86 -25.11
N ALA A 10 0.40 1.56 -26.07
CA ALA A 10 -0.33 2.39 -27.03
C ALA A 10 -1.22 1.57 -27.99
N ILE A 11 -0.99 0.26 -28.06
CA ILE A 11 -1.72 -0.69 -28.90
C ILE A 11 -2.61 -1.62 -28.05
N ASP A 12 -2.38 -1.68 -26.73
CA ASP A 12 -3.17 -2.49 -25.80
C ASP A 12 -4.47 -1.77 -25.40
N PHE A 13 -5.56 -2.15 -26.06
CA PHE A 13 -6.91 -1.61 -25.85
C PHE A 13 -7.59 -2.11 -24.57
N PHE A 14 -7.00 -3.09 -23.88
CA PHE A 14 -7.59 -3.67 -22.67
C PHE A 14 -6.86 -3.12 -21.44
N ASN A 15 -7.53 -2.29 -20.62
CA ASN A 15 -7.05 -1.86 -19.29
C ASN A 15 -7.04 -3.06 -18.30
N SER A 16 -6.35 -4.14 -18.64
CA SER A 16 -6.31 -5.36 -17.84
C SER A 16 -5.48 -5.14 -16.57
N SER A 17 -5.90 -5.77 -15.47
CA SER A 17 -5.16 -5.79 -14.20
C SER A 17 -3.72 -6.28 -14.41
N ARG A 18 -3.52 -7.32 -15.24
CA ARG A 18 -2.20 -7.86 -15.58
C ARG A 18 -1.29 -6.85 -16.29
N GLY A 19 -1.84 -5.99 -17.15
CA GLY A 19 -1.07 -4.93 -17.81
C GLY A 19 -0.55 -3.89 -16.81
N GLN A 20 -1.38 -3.55 -15.82
CA GLN A 20 -0.99 -2.66 -14.72
C GLN A 20 0.09 -3.30 -13.83
N ASP A 21 -0.01 -4.60 -13.55
CA ASP A 21 0.98 -5.33 -12.76
C ASP A 21 2.35 -5.39 -13.47
N ILE A 22 2.37 -5.59 -14.79
CA ILE A 22 3.61 -5.57 -15.59
C ILE A 22 4.22 -4.16 -15.60
N GLU A 23 3.41 -3.12 -15.75
CA GLU A 23 3.88 -1.73 -15.69
C GLU A 23 4.51 -1.43 -14.32
N MET A 24 3.87 -1.87 -13.24
CA MET A 24 4.37 -1.73 -11.88
C MET A 24 5.71 -2.45 -11.71
N ARG A 25 5.85 -3.69 -12.20
CA ARG A 25 7.11 -4.43 -12.13
C ARG A 25 8.24 -3.73 -12.89
N LEU A 26 7.97 -3.17 -14.07
CA LEU A 26 8.95 -2.42 -14.84
C LEU A 26 9.40 -1.13 -14.13
N ARG A 27 8.48 -0.40 -13.49
CA ARG A 27 8.83 0.77 -12.67
C ARG A 27 9.62 0.39 -11.42
N LYS A 28 9.27 -0.70 -10.73
CA LYS A 28 10.04 -1.22 -9.58
C LYS A 28 11.53 -1.42 -9.95
N ILE A 29 11.82 -1.91 -11.16
CA ILE A 29 13.19 -2.04 -11.67
C ILE A 29 13.88 -0.67 -11.86
N ASP A 30 13.16 0.30 -12.45
CA ASP A 30 13.69 1.65 -12.67
C ASP A 30 13.86 2.44 -11.35
N GLU A 31 13.00 2.22 -10.36
CA GLU A 31 13.07 2.82 -9.01
C GLU A 31 14.18 2.20 -8.16
N LYS A 32 14.39 0.89 -8.23
CA LYS A 32 15.53 0.21 -7.58
C LYS A 32 16.87 0.75 -8.06
N ARG A 33 16.93 1.29 -9.29
CA ARG A 33 18.11 2.01 -9.80
C ARG A 33 18.25 3.43 -9.24
N ARG A 34 17.15 4.07 -8.82
CA ARG A 34 17.13 5.45 -8.30
C ARG A 34 17.21 5.55 -6.78
N SER A 35 16.81 4.52 -6.04
CA SER A 35 16.56 4.53 -4.59
C SER A 35 17.80 4.53 -3.67
N LYS A 36 18.99 4.91 -4.15
CA LYS A 36 20.21 4.98 -3.30
C LYS A 36 20.24 6.16 -2.30
N GLY A 37 19.16 6.96 -2.19
CA GLY A 37 19.06 8.09 -1.27
C GLY A 37 17.93 7.94 -0.25
N ALA A 38 18.07 8.54 0.93
CA ALA A 38 17.01 8.57 1.95
C ALA A 38 15.78 9.32 1.41
N LEU A 39 14.58 8.74 1.61
CA LEU A 39 13.33 9.43 1.31
C LEU A 39 13.23 10.69 2.18
N PRO A 40 12.81 11.85 1.64
CA PRO A 40 12.60 13.02 2.46
C PRO A 40 11.52 12.74 3.52
N THR A 41 11.38 13.58 4.54
CA THR A 41 10.25 13.50 5.47
C THR A 41 9.17 14.52 5.09
N ILE A 42 7.91 14.25 5.42
CA ILE A 42 6.76 15.14 5.22
C ILE A 42 6.02 15.36 6.54
N ASP A 43 5.39 16.53 6.67
CA ASP A 43 4.57 16.88 7.83
C ASP A 43 3.17 16.23 7.73
N PRO A 44 2.77 15.37 8.69
CA PRO A 44 1.42 14.81 8.75
C PRO A 44 0.30 15.85 8.77
N ASN A 45 0.55 17.07 9.25
CA ASN A 45 -0.47 18.12 9.33
C ASN A 45 -0.99 18.56 7.95
N ASN A 46 -0.20 18.37 6.89
CA ASN A 46 -0.63 18.66 5.52
C ASN A 46 -1.62 17.63 4.96
N TYR A 47 -1.86 16.54 5.68
CA TYR A 47 -2.65 15.41 5.22
C TYR A 47 -3.85 15.11 6.13
N ARG A 48 -4.32 16.07 6.94
CA ARG A 48 -5.49 15.90 7.83
C ARG A 48 -6.80 16.04 7.06
N GLY A 49 -7.78 15.19 7.39
CA GLY A 49 -9.13 15.21 6.82
C GLY A 49 -9.17 14.95 5.32
N ARG A 50 -8.22 14.17 4.79
CA ARG A 50 -8.10 13.92 3.35
C ARG A 50 -8.90 12.70 2.93
N THR A 51 -9.29 12.67 1.66
CA THR A 51 -9.69 11.41 1.01
C THR A 51 -8.44 10.74 0.45
N TRP A 52 -8.24 9.49 0.84
CA TRP A 52 -7.14 8.64 0.42
C TRP A 52 -7.64 7.60 -0.58
N LEU A 53 -6.99 7.52 -1.73
CA LEU A 53 -7.44 6.71 -2.86
C LEU A 53 -6.50 5.53 -3.10
N THR A 54 -7.06 4.34 -3.23
CA THR A 54 -6.33 3.16 -3.71
C THR A 54 -7.18 2.34 -4.69
N ARG A 55 -6.67 1.19 -5.15
CA ARG A 55 -7.40 0.29 -6.05
C ARG A 55 -8.45 -0.53 -5.28
N PRO A 56 -9.57 -0.90 -5.94
CA PRO A 56 -10.53 -1.87 -5.40
C PRO A 56 -9.88 -3.20 -4.99
N GLN A 57 -10.58 -3.95 -4.15
CA GLN A 57 -10.15 -5.21 -3.56
C GLN A 57 -8.78 -5.07 -2.87
N PRO A 58 -8.67 -4.25 -1.81
CA PRO A 58 -7.40 -3.99 -1.13
C PRO A 58 -6.85 -5.26 -0.48
N GLU A 59 -5.57 -5.53 -0.73
CA GLU A 59 -4.80 -6.65 -0.15
C GLU A 59 -3.92 -6.15 1.01
N ILE A 60 -3.06 -7.01 1.55
CA ILE A 60 -2.37 -6.77 2.82
C ILE A 60 -1.65 -5.41 2.93
N ASP A 61 -0.87 -4.98 1.94
CA ASP A 61 -0.17 -3.69 2.00
C ASP A 61 -1.13 -2.50 1.90
N ARG A 62 -2.18 -2.58 1.07
CA ARG A 62 -3.21 -1.53 0.94
C ARG A 62 -4.03 -1.38 2.21
N VAL A 63 -4.48 -2.50 2.77
CA VAL A 63 -5.25 -2.53 4.01
C VAL A 63 -4.39 -2.06 5.18
N GLY A 64 -3.15 -2.54 5.28
CA GLY A 64 -2.20 -2.12 6.31
C GLY A 64 -1.86 -0.64 6.20
N SER A 65 -1.62 -0.14 4.98
CA SER A 65 -1.36 1.27 4.72
C SER A 65 -2.55 2.15 5.10
N ALA A 66 -3.77 1.74 4.74
CA ALA A 66 -4.99 2.45 5.13
C ALA A 66 -5.16 2.49 6.66
N TRP A 67 -4.85 1.39 7.36
CA TRP A 67 -4.87 1.34 8.83
C TRP A 67 -3.83 2.30 9.43
N LEU A 68 -2.60 2.31 8.92
CA LEU A 68 -1.53 3.21 9.34
C LEU A 68 -1.92 4.66 9.13
N ILE A 69 -2.48 4.98 7.95
CA ILE A 69 -3.00 6.29 7.61
C ILE A 69 -4.02 6.73 8.65
N ARG A 70 -5.08 5.94 8.87
CA ARG A 70 -6.15 6.31 9.80
C ARG A 70 -5.65 6.47 11.23
N LYS A 71 -4.70 5.66 11.67
CA LYS A 71 -4.28 5.62 13.07
C LYS A 71 -3.18 6.63 13.43
N PHE A 72 -2.23 6.87 12.53
CA PHE A 72 -1.02 7.67 12.81
C PHE A 72 -0.91 8.96 11.99
N ILE A 73 -1.47 9.00 10.78
CA ILE A 73 -1.25 10.12 9.84
C ILE A 73 -2.47 11.04 9.81
N ASP A 74 -3.67 10.49 9.63
CA ASP A 74 -4.91 11.23 9.43
C ASP A 74 -6.09 10.51 10.09
N ARG A 75 -6.47 10.96 11.28
CA ARG A 75 -7.55 10.35 12.07
C ARG A 75 -8.94 10.49 11.44
N GLU A 76 -9.09 11.45 10.53
CA GLU A 76 -10.34 11.74 9.83
C GLU A 76 -10.30 11.24 8.38
N ALA A 77 -9.28 10.45 8.01
CA ALA A 77 -9.08 9.94 6.66
C ALA A 77 -10.33 9.24 6.12
N GLN A 78 -10.80 9.67 4.96
CA GLN A 78 -11.80 8.94 4.18
C GLN A 78 -11.07 8.07 3.15
N PHE A 79 -11.64 6.92 2.79
CA PHE A 79 -11.04 6.03 1.80
C PHE A 79 -11.95 5.92 0.59
N ALA A 80 -11.35 5.99 -0.59
CA ALA A 80 -12.01 5.81 -1.87
C ALA A 80 -11.26 4.77 -2.70
N PHE A 81 -11.97 4.18 -3.66
CA PHE A 81 -11.46 3.07 -4.47
C PHE A 81 -11.67 3.34 -5.96
N ALA A 82 -10.57 3.41 -6.72
CA ALA A 82 -10.62 3.55 -8.17
C ALA A 82 -9.39 2.93 -8.82
N SER A 83 -9.52 2.54 -10.09
CA SER A 83 -8.42 1.95 -10.85
C SER A 83 -7.33 2.95 -11.25
N LYS A 84 -7.63 4.26 -11.25
CA LYS A 84 -6.72 5.33 -11.69
C LYS A 84 -6.82 6.53 -10.75
N ALA A 85 -5.67 7.13 -10.42
CA ALA A 85 -5.63 8.30 -9.53
C ALA A 85 -6.40 9.50 -10.10
N SER A 86 -6.41 9.64 -11.43
CA SER A 86 -7.16 10.69 -12.13
C SER A 86 -8.67 10.64 -11.95
N ALA A 87 -9.22 9.53 -11.44
CA ALA A 87 -10.65 9.43 -11.14
C ALA A 87 -11.07 10.33 -9.98
N GLN A 88 -10.13 10.69 -9.09
CA GLN A 88 -10.37 11.60 -7.97
C GLN A 88 -9.15 12.51 -7.76
N PRO A 89 -9.00 13.58 -8.57
CA PRO A 89 -7.80 14.41 -8.60
C PRO A 89 -7.42 15.07 -7.26
N ASP A 90 -8.41 15.34 -6.41
CA ASP A 90 -8.20 15.96 -5.10
C ASP A 90 -7.85 14.95 -3.99
N SER A 91 -7.80 13.66 -4.31
CA SER A 91 -7.44 12.61 -3.34
C SER A 91 -5.93 12.41 -3.21
N VAL A 92 -5.52 11.90 -2.06
CA VAL A 92 -4.14 11.46 -1.81
C VAL A 92 -4.05 9.98 -2.19
N SER A 93 -3.41 9.70 -3.32
CA SER A 93 -3.34 8.34 -3.85
C SER A 93 -2.22 7.52 -3.19
N PHE A 94 -2.52 6.25 -2.91
CA PHE A 94 -1.55 5.30 -2.38
C PHE A 94 -1.67 3.90 -2.99
N ASP A 95 -0.53 3.20 -3.09
CA ASP A 95 -0.37 1.85 -3.67
C ASP A 95 -1.15 1.62 -4.98
N MET A 96 -0.96 2.55 -5.91
CA MET A 96 -1.53 2.47 -7.25
C MET A 96 -0.60 3.15 -8.26
N LEU A 97 -0.89 2.97 -9.54
CA LEU A 97 -0.10 3.61 -10.59
C LEU A 97 -0.20 5.13 -10.46
N ASP A 98 0.96 5.79 -10.54
CA ASP A 98 1.10 7.25 -10.41
C ASP A 98 0.65 7.79 -9.03
N ALA A 99 0.60 6.92 -8.02
CA ALA A 99 0.28 7.32 -6.66
C ALA A 99 1.34 8.24 -6.05
N GLU A 100 0.91 9.15 -5.18
CA GLU A 100 1.81 9.96 -4.37
C GLU A 100 2.64 9.10 -3.42
N PHE A 101 2.02 8.08 -2.83
CA PHE A 101 2.68 7.09 -1.98
C PHE A 101 2.61 5.70 -2.61
N THR A 102 3.75 5.11 -2.91
CA THR A 102 3.81 3.74 -3.45
C THR A 102 5.08 3.05 -2.95
N HIS A 103 5.35 1.84 -3.44
CA HIS A 103 6.60 1.15 -3.21
C HIS A 103 7.79 2.04 -3.60
N VAL A 104 8.84 2.07 -2.78
CA VAL A 104 10.09 2.75 -3.15
C VAL A 104 11.28 1.86 -2.82
N GLY A 105 11.98 1.43 -3.88
CA GLY A 105 13.09 0.48 -3.75
C GLY A 105 12.59 -0.86 -3.21
N ASP A 106 13.20 -1.34 -2.14
CA ASP A 106 12.80 -2.58 -1.46
C ASP A 106 11.88 -2.29 -0.26
N ASN A 107 10.97 -1.32 -0.39
CA ASN A 107 9.96 -1.01 0.64
C ASN A 107 8.57 -1.17 0.05
N CYS A 108 7.66 -1.81 0.81
CA CYS A 108 6.23 -1.73 0.51
C CYS A 108 5.68 -0.32 0.76
N THR A 109 4.42 -0.08 0.40
CA THR A 109 3.78 1.23 0.62
C THR A 109 3.67 1.54 2.10
N PHE A 110 3.36 0.56 2.95
CA PHE A 110 3.32 0.75 4.41
C PHE A 110 4.65 1.25 4.97
N GLU A 111 5.76 0.62 4.59
CA GLU A 111 7.10 1.03 5.00
C GLU A 111 7.46 2.40 4.45
N THR A 112 7.06 2.68 3.20
CA THR A 112 7.27 3.99 2.56
C THR A 112 6.54 5.09 3.34
N LEU A 113 5.28 4.89 3.70
CA LEU A 113 4.50 5.81 4.54
C LEU A 113 5.16 5.99 5.91
N THR A 114 5.54 4.89 6.56
CA THR A 114 6.23 4.92 7.87
C THR A 114 7.49 5.80 7.82
N LYS A 115 8.31 5.66 6.77
CA LYS A 115 9.53 6.45 6.57
C LYS A 115 9.23 7.90 6.23
N ARG A 116 8.30 8.16 5.29
CA ARG A 116 7.96 9.50 4.81
C ARG A 116 7.34 10.36 5.90
N PHE A 117 6.46 9.79 6.72
CA PHE A 117 5.83 10.47 7.86
C PHE A 117 6.63 10.36 9.17
N ALA A 118 7.88 9.86 9.10
CA ALA A 118 8.79 9.74 10.24
C ALA A 118 8.18 9.02 11.48
N ILE A 119 7.38 7.98 11.24
CA ILE A 119 6.74 7.19 12.30
C ILE A 119 7.80 6.28 12.93
N ARG A 120 8.07 6.49 14.23
CA ARG A 120 9.13 5.78 14.99
C ARG A 120 8.60 4.71 15.94
N ASP A 121 7.32 4.38 15.85
CA ASP A 121 6.72 3.37 16.71
C ASP A 121 7.28 1.96 16.40
N LYS A 122 7.79 1.28 17.43
CA LYS A 122 8.45 -0.02 17.27
C LYS A 122 7.48 -1.14 16.89
N ALA A 123 6.23 -1.08 17.36
CA ALA A 123 5.22 -2.06 17.01
C ALA A 123 4.80 -1.87 15.55
N VAL A 124 4.63 -0.62 15.09
CA VAL A 124 4.41 -0.29 13.67
C VAL A 124 5.56 -0.81 12.79
N GLN A 125 6.81 -0.61 13.19
CA GLN A 125 7.97 -1.11 12.42
C GLN A 125 7.92 -2.63 12.24
N LYS A 126 7.66 -3.39 13.31
CA LYS A 126 7.54 -4.85 13.23
C LYS A 126 6.34 -5.30 12.39
N ILE A 127 5.22 -4.58 12.45
CA ILE A 127 4.08 -4.83 11.55
C ILE A 127 4.48 -4.56 10.09
N GLY A 128 5.28 -3.54 9.83
CA GLY A 128 5.85 -3.27 8.51
C GLY A 128 6.66 -4.43 7.97
N GLU A 129 7.52 -5.06 8.79
CA GLU A 129 8.26 -6.28 8.41
C GLU A 129 7.30 -7.44 8.04
N MET A 130 6.23 -7.62 8.82
CA MET A 130 5.25 -8.69 8.55
C MET A 130 4.48 -8.44 7.25
N ILE A 131 4.05 -7.20 7.00
CA ILE A 131 3.39 -6.81 5.75
C ILE A 131 4.35 -6.96 4.57
N HIS A 132 5.62 -6.57 4.72
CA HIS A 132 6.64 -6.68 3.68
C HIS A 132 6.74 -8.10 3.15
N ASP A 133 6.94 -9.08 4.04
CA ASP A 133 7.09 -10.47 3.64
C ASP A 133 5.80 -11.02 3.00
N ALA A 134 4.62 -10.60 3.51
CA ALA A 134 3.34 -11.02 2.95
C ALA A 134 3.01 -10.40 1.58
N ASP A 135 3.50 -9.19 1.29
CA ASP A 135 3.18 -8.44 0.07
C ASP A 135 4.23 -8.64 -1.04
N LEU A 136 5.52 -8.62 -0.69
CA LEU A 136 6.60 -8.78 -1.66
C LEU A 136 6.97 -10.25 -1.91
N GLU A 137 6.61 -11.17 -1.00
CA GLU A 137 6.91 -12.60 -1.08
C GLU A 137 8.41 -12.87 -1.31
N ASP A 138 9.30 -12.09 -0.68
CA ASP A 138 10.76 -12.20 -0.81
C ASP A 138 11.48 -12.76 0.43
N ASP A 139 10.70 -13.15 1.45
CA ASP A 139 11.15 -13.75 2.72
C ASP A 139 12.26 -12.96 3.45
N LYS A 140 12.36 -11.65 3.22
CA LYS A 140 13.44 -10.82 3.76
C LYS A 140 13.49 -10.83 5.29
N PHE A 141 12.35 -10.74 5.97
CA PHE A 141 12.28 -10.66 7.43
C PHE A 141 11.89 -11.99 8.10
N HIS A 142 11.55 -13.01 7.31
CA HIS A 142 11.11 -14.34 7.77
C HIS A 142 9.91 -14.29 8.73
N ARG A 143 8.96 -13.40 8.46
CA ARG A 143 7.68 -13.21 9.17
C ARG A 143 6.55 -13.91 8.42
N VAL A 144 5.61 -14.49 9.16
CA VAL A 144 4.48 -15.25 8.59
C VAL A 144 3.12 -14.77 9.08
N GLU A 145 3.10 -13.89 10.07
CA GLU A 145 1.90 -13.44 10.77
C GLU A 145 0.89 -12.77 9.82
N CYS A 146 1.37 -11.95 8.88
CA CYS A 146 0.51 -11.28 7.91
C CYS A 146 0.10 -12.15 6.71
N VAL A 147 0.74 -13.30 6.48
CA VAL A 147 0.35 -14.21 5.39
C VAL A 147 -1.07 -14.74 5.59
N GLY A 148 -1.42 -15.10 6.84
CA GLY A 148 -2.78 -15.53 7.17
C GLY A 148 -3.82 -14.42 6.99
N ILE A 149 -3.48 -13.19 7.41
CA ILE A 149 -4.34 -12.02 7.24
C ILE A 149 -4.58 -11.73 5.75
N ASP A 150 -3.51 -11.75 4.94
CA ASP A 150 -3.61 -11.56 3.49
C ASP A 150 -4.56 -12.58 2.83
N ARG A 151 -4.47 -13.86 3.22
CA ARG A 151 -5.37 -14.92 2.73
C ARG A 151 -6.84 -14.64 3.08
N ILE A 152 -7.10 -14.10 4.28
CA ILE A 152 -8.46 -13.70 4.71
C ILE A 152 -8.95 -12.52 3.87
N LEU A 153 -8.12 -11.50 3.65
CA LEU A 153 -8.48 -10.31 2.85
C LEU A 153 -8.78 -10.68 1.39
N LYS A 154 -7.92 -11.50 0.77
CA LYS A 154 -8.16 -12.06 -0.57
C LYS A 154 -9.44 -12.91 -0.60
N GLY A 155 -9.72 -13.65 0.47
CA GLY A 155 -10.97 -14.40 0.62
C GLY A 155 -12.21 -13.50 0.74
N CYS A 156 -12.10 -12.33 1.36
CA CYS A 156 -13.16 -11.33 1.43
C CYS A 156 -13.43 -10.70 0.05
N ALA A 157 -12.38 -10.36 -0.69
CA ALA A 157 -12.50 -9.89 -2.07
C ALA A 157 -13.18 -10.93 -2.98
N LYS A 158 -12.84 -12.21 -2.83
CA LYS A 158 -13.48 -13.32 -3.57
C LYS A 158 -14.96 -13.55 -3.22
N GLN A 159 -15.42 -13.02 -2.09
CA GLN A 159 -16.83 -13.04 -1.69
C GLN A 159 -17.58 -11.79 -2.17
N ASP A 160 -16.95 -10.96 -3.02
CA ASP A 160 -17.50 -9.70 -3.52
C ASP A 160 -17.94 -8.76 -2.39
N LEU A 161 -17.23 -8.78 -1.25
CA LEU A 161 -17.49 -7.83 -0.18
C LEU A 161 -17.09 -6.41 -0.60
N PRO A 162 -17.86 -5.38 -0.17
CA PRO A 162 -17.48 -3.98 -0.40
C PRO A 162 -16.08 -3.68 0.13
N ASP A 163 -15.34 -2.82 -0.57
CA ASP A 163 -13.95 -2.48 -0.23
C ASP A 163 -13.83 -1.87 1.17
N GLU A 164 -14.82 -1.08 1.59
CA GLU A 164 -14.91 -0.50 2.93
C GLU A 164 -15.03 -1.59 4.01
N GLU A 165 -15.76 -2.67 3.73
CA GLU A 165 -15.91 -3.80 4.65
C GLU A 165 -14.61 -4.61 4.74
N ILE A 166 -13.88 -4.76 3.63
CA ILE A 166 -12.54 -5.37 3.62
C ILE A 166 -11.58 -4.55 4.50
N LEU A 167 -11.57 -3.22 4.34
CA LEU A 167 -10.77 -2.34 5.20
C LEU A 167 -11.19 -2.47 6.66
N ARG A 168 -12.49 -2.44 6.96
CA ARG A 168 -13.00 -2.51 8.35
C ARG A 168 -12.51 -3.79 9.05
N ARG A 169 -12.64 -4.96 8.42
CA ARG A 169 -12.14 -6.24 8.96
C ARG A 169 -10.63 -6.25 9.10
N GLY A 170 -9.93 -5.73 8.10
CA GLY A 170 -8.49 -5.58 8.15
C GLY A 170 -8.02 -4.70 9.31
N PHE A 171 -8.71 -3.59 9.56
CA PHE A 171 -8.40 -2.67 10.66
C PHE A 171 -8.54 -3.36 12.02
N GLU A 172 -9.58 -4.19 12.20
CA GLU A 172 -9.74 -5.00 13.41
C GLU A 172 -8.55 -5.96 13.61
N CYS A 173 -8.10 -6.63 12.54
CA CYS A 173 -6.91 -7.49 12.59
C CYS A 173 -5.65 -6.70 12.96
N PHE A 174 -5.42 -5.55 12.33
CA PHE A 174 -4.25 -4.71 12.61
C PHE A 174 -4.30 -4.05 13.99
N ASP A 175 -5.47 -3.68 14.50
CA ASP A 175 -5.62 -3.18 15.86
C ASP A 175 -5.30 -4.27 16.90
N ALA A 176 -5.77 -5.49 16.67
CA ALA A 176 -5.43 -6.63 17.52
C ALA A 176 -3.94 -6.96 17.47
N LEU A 177 -3.37 -7.04 16.26
CA LEU A 177 -1.94 -7.29 16.04
C LEU A 177 -1.09 -6.19 16.68
N TYR A 178 -1.43 -4.93 16.48
CA TYR A 178 -0.75 -3.80 17.11
C TYR A 178 -0.78 -3.87 18.64
N SER A 179 -1.95 -4.16 19.22
CA SER A 179 -2.10 -4.31 20.67
C SER A 179 -1.25 -5.47 21.22
N PHE A 180 -1.15 -6.57 20.47
CA PHE A 180 -0.26 -7.70 20.80
C PHE A 180 1.21 -7.28 20.76
N MET A 181 1.61 -6.49 19.76
CA MET A 181 2.99 -6.05 19.55
C MET A 181 3.44 -4.96 20.52
N GLN A 182 2.53 -4.14 21.04
CA GLN A 182 2.82 -3.12 22.05
C GLN A 182 3.19 -3.70 23.41
N ARG A 183 2.78 -4.94 23.71
CA ARG A 183 2.98 -5.58 25.03
C ARG A 183 4.26 -6.41 25.14
N ARG A 184 5.29 -6.09 24.33
CA ARG A 184 6.58 -6.80 24.32
C ARG A 184 7.76 -5.84 24.33
#